data_AF-A0A6I5ZYC0-F1
#
_entry.id   AF-A0A6I5ZYC0-F1
#
_cell.length_a   1.000
_cell.length_b   1.000
_cell.length_c   1.000
_cell.angle_alpha   90.00
_cell.angle_beta   90.00
_cell.angle_gamma   90.00
#
_symmetry.space_group_name_H-M   'P 1'
#
loop_
_entity.id
_entity.type
_entity.pdbx_description
1 polymer ?
#
loop_
_entity_poly.entity_id
_entity_poly.type
_entity_poly.pdbx_seq_one_letter_code
_entity_poly.pdbx_strand_id
1 'polypeptide(L)'
;MLRTRTRAAVLAALTGLLLTAGAPAPGAADAPPAPPGGPTSPAVAAAPALTCTAENAGALQGTTVRGDVYLTEGCDLYETWVQGDVHVGPHSGGWEGGADVYLWDTRVDGDVHVADGVLFTARYSQIGGDVRFTDPVWARVDGTVGGDVVGTASEIGIGARVGGLVDVRLPVRTSENPDPGFRMHDAEVQGPVTVVGGTAEVANSWLHDALTLSDVHGVVVAETRVEQDVVVEDTRGAVHLGDVHEVEVDGPPEWLDDGQQEQSPYGGDLTVRGAAGSVTVGHVDVAGDLVCADNAAPPAVQGSVRVGGARTGQCADAPPPEPAPAPVPDPFVCADARPPTVVPGDLVVTGSCDVRALTVLGDVHVQTTDFMSFGGRIAGDLHLGPGARAEVLAGTIGGGVHLDRVATLDLRGTVGRSVRGKGTDVRLRRVDVSGAVNVAAPEGVPGARLVLQQARGGGWVNVHGGTPQVVDAELSRGLTTSWARAVHVCGTRVLADVTVLGTQGAVRIGGRPTAGGCAGDGTAVPNVLGAGLVLDRNRSRPVVRATSVAGDLDCRDNSGRPTVGPDATVGGARLGQCA
;
A
#
# COMPACT_ATOMS: atom_id res chain seq x y z
N MET A 1 -46.66 25.27 -47.86
CA MET A 1 -46.15 26.43 -48.64
C MET A 1 -44.81 26.84 -48.04
N LEU A 2 -43.72 26.11 -48.30
CA LEU A 2 -42.77 26.27 -49.42
C LEU A 2 -42.11 27.65 -49.50
N ARG A 3 -40.91 27.78 -48.92
CA ARG A 3 -39.77 28.47 -49.56
C ARG A 3 -38.46 27.72 -49.28
N THR A 4 -38.06 27.02 -50.33
CA THR A 4 -36.76 26.45 -50.70
C THR A 4 -35.67 27.51 -50.95
N ARG A 5 -34.39 27.15 -50.73
CA ARG A 5 -33.27 27.20 -51.72
C ARG A 5 -31.91 26.83 -51.06
N THR A 6 -31.35 25.65 -51.36
CA THR A 6 -30.18 25.32 -52.26
C THR A 6 -28.80 25.46 -51.59
N ARG A 7 -28.10 24.36 -51.24
CA ARG A 7 -27.20 23.48 -52.05
C ARG A 7 -25.98 24.19 -52.66
N ALA A 8 -24.77 23.76 -52.28
CA ALA A 8 -23.67 23.42 -53.19
C ALA A 8 -22.57 22.63 -52.49
N ALA A 9 -22.33 21.41 -52.96
CA ALA A 9 -21.08 20.66 -52.80
C ALA A 9 -20.18 21.01 -53.99
N VAL A 10 -18.85 21.06 -53.79
CA VAL A 10 -17.87 21.00 -54.87
C VAL A 10 -16.78 20.00 -54.48
N LEU A 11 -16.75 18.93 -55.26
CA LEU A 11 -15.69 17.93 -55.38
C LEU A 11 -14.90 18.31 -56.64
N ALA A 12 -13.57 18.41 -56.59
CA ALA A 12 -12.73 18.29 -57.78
C ALA A 12 -11.29 17.94 -57.39
N ALA A 13 -10.89 16.75 -57.85
CA ALA A 13 -9.52 16.28 -57.92
C ALA A 13 -8.71 17.08 -58.95
N LEU A 14 -7.39 17.17 -58.75
CA LEU A 14 -6.46 17.36 -59.85
C LEU A 14 -5.13 16.68 -59.57
N THR A 15 -4.81 15.75 -60.45
CA THR A 15 -3.62 14.91 -60.50
C THR A 15 -2.56 15.58 -61.38
N GLY A 16 -1.30 15.56 -60.92
CA GLY A 16 -0.09 15.53 -61.76
C GLY A 16 0.57 16.88 -62.08
N LEU A 17 1.83 17.07 -61.69
CA LEU A 17 3.00 16.76 -62.53
C LEU A 17 4.32 17.20 -61.84
N LEU A 18 5.29 16.30 -61.85
CA LEU A 18 6.76 16.45 -61.71
C LEU A 18 7.36 17.79 -61.22
N LEU A 19 8.10 17.71 -60.11
CA LEU A 19 9.37 18.43 -59.91
C LEU A 19 10.29 17.60 -59.01
N THR A 20 11.31 17.02 -59.63
CA THR A 20 12.48 16.41 -58.99
C THR A 20 13.34 17.51 -58.36
N ALA A 21 13.40 17.57 -57.02
CA ALA A 21 14.42 18.32 -56.30
C ALA A 21 15.32 17.31 -55.58
N GLY A 22 16.59 17.29 -55.99
CA GLY A 22 17.60 16.36 -55.48
C GLY A 22 17.88 16.57 -53.99
N ALA A 23 18.01 15.46 -53.28
CA ALA A 23 18.57 15.42 -51.94
C ALA A 23 20.03 15.91 -51.98
N PRO A 24 20.45 16.84 -51.09
CA PRO A 24 21.86 17.12 -50.90
C PRO A 24 22.49 15.91 -50.19
N ALA A 25 23.62 15.44 -50.72
CA ALA A 25 24.47 14.46 -50.08
C ALA A 25 24.88 14.94 -48.66
N PRO A 26 24.92 14.05 -47.65
CA PRO A 26 25.52 14.40 -46.37
C PRO A 26 27.02 14.61 -46.61
N GLY A 27 27.45 15.86 -46.46
CA GLY A 27 28.86 16.21 -46.40
C GLY A 27 29.52 15.47 -45.24
N ALA A 28 30.65 14.83 -45.53
CA ALA A 28 31.54 14.31 -44.52
C ALA A 28 31.96 15.45 -43.59
N ALA A 29 31.44 15.44 -42.36
CA ALA A 29 31.96 16.25 -41.29
C ALA A 29 33.31 15.66 -40.86
N ASP A 30 34.36 16.46 -40.98
CA ASP A 30 35.69 16.14 -40.47
C ASP A 30 35.61 15.72 -39.01
N ALA A 31 36.11 14.51 -38.73
CA ALA A 31 36.28 14.04 -37.37
C ALA A 31 37.26 14.96 -36.61
N PRO A 32 36.96 15.34 -35.36
CA PRO A 32 37.91 16.09 -34.55
C PRO A 32 39.21 15.29 -34.38
N PRO A 33 40.39 15.96 -34.39
CA PRO A 33 41.66 15.28 -34.26
C PRO A 33 41.71 14.48 -32.96
N ALA A 34 42.15 13.22 -33.05
CA ALA A 34 42.34 12.34 -31.92
C ALA A 34 43.22 13.05 -30.86
N PRO A 35 42.84 12.99 -29.56
CA PRO A 35 43.67 13.54 -28.50
C PRO A 35 45.05 12.88 -28.54
N PRO A 36 46.14 13.65 -28.33
CA PRO A 36 47.49 13.11 -28.35
C PRO A 36 47.62 11.98 -27.33
N GLY A 37 48.17 10.86 -27.79
CA GLY A 37 48.29 9.61 -27.04
C GLY A 37 48.83 9.85 -25.63
N GLY A 38 47.94 9.66 -24.65
CA GLY A 38 48.34 9.54 -23.26
C GLY A 38 49.30 8.35 -23.11
N PRO A 39 50.22 8.41 -22.13
CA PRO A 39 51.15 7.32 -21.87
C PRO A 39 50.36 6.02 -21.70
N THR A 40 50.70 5.01 -22.50
CA THR A 40 50.17 3.65 -22.34
C THR A 40 50.46 3.21 -20.91
N SER A 41 49.43 3.22 -20.05
CA SER A 41 49.52 2.63 -18.73
C SER A 41 50.03 1.20 -18.92
N PRO A 42 51.11 0.80 -18.23
CA PRO A 42 51.58 -0.57 -18.31
C PRO A 42 50.42 -1.51 -17.94
N ALA A 43 50.22 -2.57 -18.72
CA ALA A 43 49.22 -3.59 -18.44
C ALA A 43 49.43 -4.09 -17.00
N VAL A 44 48.56 -3.66 -16.09
CA VAL A 44 48.55 -4.12 -14.70
C VAL A 44 48.16 -5.60 -14.79
N ALA A 45 49.04 -6.48 -14.34
CA ALA A 45 48.74 -7.90 -14.25
C ALA A 45 47.43 -8.07 -13.46
N ALA A 46 46.46 -8.78 -14.03
CA ALA A 46 45.17 -9.03 -13.39
C ALA A 46 45.41 -9.59 -11.99
N ALA A 47 44.86 -8.92 -10.98
CA ALA A 47 44.87 -9.45 -9.62
C ALA A 47 44.07 -10.77 -9.61
N PRO A 48 44.52 -11.79 -8.86
CA PRO A 48 43.78 -13.04 -8.77
C PRO A 48 42.39 -12.77 -8.18
N ALA A 49 41.38 -13.42 -8.74
CA ALA A 49 40.02 -13.41 -8.20
C ALA A 49 40.02 -13.83 -6.73
N LEU A 50 39.19 -13.16 -5.93
CA LEU A 50 39.05 -13.40 -4.51
C LEU A 50 37.80 -14.25 -4.25
N THR A 51 37.96 -15.41 -3.62
CA THR A 51 36.82 -16.19 -3.13
C THR A 51 36.53 -15.81 -1.68
N CYS A 52 35.30 -15.37 -1.44
CA CYS A 52 34.80 -15.15 -0.10
C CYS A 52 33.95 -16.33 0.37
N THR A 53 34.13 -16.68 1.62
CA THR A 53 33.55 -17.82 2.34
C THR A 53 33.13 -17.32 3.73
N ALA A 54 32.25 -18.04 4.43
CA ALA A 54 31.89 -17.69 5.80
C ALA A 54 33.10 -17.49 6.74
N GLU A 55 34.21 -18.19 6.51
CA GLU A 55 35.42 -18.09 7.34
C GLU A 55 36.19 -16.76 7.18
N ASN A 56 36.04 -16.07 6.04
CA ASN A 56 36.75 -14.81 5.76
C ASN A 56 35.81 -13.62 5.51
N ALA A 57 34.49 -13.76 5.69
CA ALA A 57 33.51 -12.69 5.49
C ALA A 57 33.85 -11.40 6.27
N GLY A 58 34.21 -11.53 7.55
CA GLY A 58 34.59 -10.38 8.39
C GLY A 58 35.88 -9.66 7.96
N ALA A 59 36.69 -10.27 7.10
CA ALA A 59 37.93 -9.66 6.62
C ALA A 59 37.73 -8.70 5.43
N LEU A 60 36.56 -8.72 4.79
CA LEU A 60 36.29 -7.87 3.62
C LEU A 60 35.59 -6.55 3.96
N GLN A 61 35.07 -6.40 5.18
CA GLN A 61 34.41 -5.18 5.61
C GLN A 61 35.34 -3.95 5.49
N GLY A 62 34.87 -2.90 4.82
CA GLY A 62 35.63 -1.66 4.66
C GLY A 62 36.86 -1.76 3.75
N THR A 63 36.95 -2.80 2.93
CA THR A 63 38.14 -3.05 2.08
C THR A 63 37.91 -2.69 0.61
N THR A 64 39.01 -2.50 -0.13
CA THR A 64 38.98 -2.43 -1.60
C THR A 64 39.57 -3.71 -2.17
N VAL A 65 38.79 -4.42 -2.97
CA VAL A 65 39.21 -5.61 -3.71
C VAL A 65 39.47 -5.23 -5.16
N ARG A 66 40.64 -5.59 -5.68
CA ARG A 66 40.98 -5.42 -7.10
C ARG A 66 40.75 -6.72 -7.84
N GLY A 67 39.96 -6.68 -8.90
CA GLY A 67 39.50 -7.88 -9.61
C GLY A 67 38.20 -8.44 -9.04
N ASP A 68 37.82 -9.61 -9.54
CA ASP A 68 36.50 -10.17 -9.29
C ASP A 68 36.40 -10.84 -7.92
N VAL A 69 35.20 -10.81 -7.36
CA VAL A 69 34.84 -11.44 -6.08
C VAL A 69 33.83 -12.55 -6.31
N TYR A 70 34.14 -13.74 -5.82
CA TYR A 70 33.27 -14.90 -5.86
C TYR A 70 32.72 -15.15 -4.46
N LEU A 71 31.43 -14.87 -4.25
CA LEU A 71 30.73 -15.05 -2.98
C LEU A 71 30.15 -16.47 -2.90
N THR A 72 30.37 -17.11 -1.76
CA THR A 72 29.78 -18.41 -1.40
C THR A 72 29.04 -18.29 -0.07
N GLU A 73 28.40 -19.37 0.38
CA GLU A 73 27.48 -19.35 1.53
C GLU A 73 28.04 -18.62 2.76
N GLY A 74 27.24 -17.68 3.28
CA GLY A 74 27.56 -16.90 4.49
C GLY A 74 28.64 -15.83 4.32
N CYS A 75 28.95 -15.43 3.08
CA CYS A 75 29.77 -14.24 2.85
C CYS A 75 28.96 -13.05 2.35
N ASP A 76 29.01 -12.00 3.17
CA ASP A 76 28.46 -10.68 2.87
C ASP A 76 29.56 -9.67 2.57
N LEU A 77 29.24 -8.68 1.75
CA LEU A 77 30.08 -7.50 1.52
C LEU A 77 29.46 -6.30 2.23
N TYR A 78 30.19 -5.74 3.19
CA TYR A 78 29.81 -4.53 3.91
C TYR A 78 30.83 -3.43 3.65
N GLU A 79 30.38 -2.25 3.22
CA GLU A 79 31.24 -1.07 3.01
C GLU A 79 32.45 -1.38 2.10
N THR A 80 32.28 -2.29 1.14
CA THR A 80 33.37 -2.81 0.31
C THR A 80 33.40 -2.10 -1.03
N TRP A 81 34.59 -1.94 -1.63
CA TRP A 81 34.72 -1.50 -3.02
C TRP A 81 35.36 -2.61 -3.86
N VAL A 82 34.59 -3.19 -4.78
CA VAL A 82 35.04 -4.18 -5.75
C VAL A 82 35.34 -3.50 -7.09
N GLN A 83 36.61 -3.51 -7.50
CA GLN A 83 37.08 -3.03 -8.80
C GLN A 83 37.12 -4.20 -9.80
N GLY A 84 35.96 -4.76 -10.09
CA GLY A 84 35.75 -5.96 -10.89
C GLY A 84 34.30 -6.42 -10.76
N ASP A 85 34.05 -7.67 -11.11
CA ASP A 85 32.70 -8.26 -11.05
C ASP A 85 32.46 -8.96 -9.71
N VAL A 86 31.19 -9.12 -9.33
CA VAL A 86 30.78 -9.95 -8.19
C VAL A 86 29.97 -11.14 -8.71
N HIS A 87 30.42 -12.35 -8.40
CA HIS A 87 29.74 -13.59 -8.75
C HIS A 87 29.25 -14.27 -7.48
N VAL A 88 27.94 -14.40 -7.33
CA VAL A 88 27.33 -15.14 -6.23
C VAL A 88 27.08 -16.57 -6.68
N GLY A 89 27.79 -17.52 -6.07
CA GLY A 89 27.70 -18.93 -6.41
C GLY A 89 26.37 -19.57 -5.96
N PRO A 90 25.99 -20.72 -6.56
CA PRO A 90 24.76 -21.42 -6.19
C PRO A 90 24.83 -21.94 -4.76
N HIS A 91 23.68 -21.99 -4.09
CA HIS A 91 23.55 -22.59 -2.77
C HIS A 91 23.55 -24.13 -2.88
N SER A 92 24.28 -24.80 -2.00
CA SER A 92 24.40 -26.27 -1.99
C SER A 92 23.45 -26.96 -1.01
N GLY A 93 22.86 -26.20 -0.08
CA GLY A 93 21.78 -26.65 0.80
C GLY A 93 20.41 -26.53 0.12
N GLY A 94 19.43 -27.35 0.53
CA GLY A 94 18.05 -27.16 0.09
C GLY A 94 17.47 -25.82 0.59
N TRP A 95 16.31 -25.44 0.07
CA TRP A 95 15.61 -24.17 0.35
C TRP A 95 15.48 -23.77 1.84
N GLU A 96 15.55 -24.71 2.78
CA GLU A 96 15.42 -24.46 4.22
C GLU A 96 16.65 -23.79 4.88
N GLY A 97 17.73 -23.55 4.14
CA GLY A 97 18.96 -22.93 4.65
C GLY A 97 19.64 -21.96 3.70
N GLY A 98 18.87 -21.37 2.77
CA GLY A 98 19.36 -20.49 1.70
C GLY A 98 20.52 -19.61 2.11
N ALA A 99 21.59 -19.63 1.33
CA ALA A 99 22.69 -18.70 1.51
C ALA A 99 22.21 -17.29 1.21
N ASP A 100 21.95 -16.56 2.28
CA ASP A 100 21.77 -15.12 2.21
C ASP A 100 23.11 -14.49 1.85
N VAL A 101 23.09 -13.65 0.82
CA VAL A 101 24.24 -12.84 0.41
C VAL A 101 23.82 -11.38 0.39
N TYR A 102 24.42 -10.61 1.28
CA TYR A 102 24.17 -9.18 1.41
C TYR A 102 25.32 -8.36 0.80
N LEU A 103 25.00 -7.41 -0.08
CA LEU A 103 25.86 -6.28 -0.41
C LEU A 103 25.28 -5.05 0.27
N TRP A 104 25.94 -4.55 1.30
CA TRP A 104 25.48 -3.40 2.06
C TRP A 104 26.50 -2.27 1.98
N ASP A 105 26.05 -1.07 1.59
CA ASP A 105 26.90 0.11 1.38
C ASP A 105 28.13 -0.22 0.50
N THR A 106 27.97 -1.12 -0.46
CA THR A 106 29.06 -1.67 -1.26
C THR A 106 29.06 -1.04 -2.65
N ARG A 107 30.26 -0.80 -3.19
CA ARG A 107 30.47 -0.33 -4.54
C ARG A 107 31.07 -1.45 -5.39
N VAL A 108 30.47 -1.74 -6.53
CA VAL A 108 30.96 -2.67 -7.54
C VAL A 108 31.15 -1.88 -8.82
N ASP A 109 32.36 -1.80 -9.38
CA ASP A 109 32.58 -1.07 -10.64
C ASP A 109 32.16 -1.88 -11.88
N GLY A 110 32.07 -3.21 -11.76
CA GLY A 110 31.64 -4.14 -12.81
C GLY A 110 30.21 -4.66 -12.64
N ASP A 111 29.99 -5.88 -13.09
CA ASP A 111 28.69 -6.58 -13.09
C ASP A 111 28.47 -7.39 -11.80
N VAL A 112 27.20 -7.65 -11.48
CA VAL A 112 26.81 -8.60 -10.42
C VAL A 112 26.03 -9.76 -11.04
N HIS A 113 26.55 -10.97 -10.87
CA HIS A 113 25.95 -12.21 -11.34
C HIS A 113 25.45 -13.03 -10.16
N VAL A 114 24.14 -13.28 -10.09
CA VAL A 114 23.52 -14.06 -9.01
C VAL A 114 23.04 -15.40 -9.57
N ALA A 115 23.58 -16.48 -9.01
CA ALA A 115 23.20 -17.84 -9.38
C ALA A 115 21.85 -18.29 -8.75
N ASP A 116 21.42 -19.48 -9.16
CA ASP A 116 20.19 -20.14 -8.74
C ASP A 116 20.20 -20.48 -7.24
N GLY A 117 19.02 -20.44 -6.63
CA GLY A 117 18.81 -20.88 -5.25
C GLY A 117 19.32 -19.91 -4.18
N VAL A 118 19.70 -18.68 -4.56
CA VAL A 118 20.29 -17.68 -3.66
C VAL A 118 19.24 -16.68 -3.18
N LEU A 119 19.38 -16.26 -1.92
CA LEU A 119 18.72 -15.07 -1.39
C LEU A 119 19.70 -13.89 -1.49
N PHE A 120 19.45 -12.97 -2.40
CA PHE A 120 20.36 -11.86 -2.69
C PHE A 120 19.75 -10.53 -2.27
N THR A 121 20.51 -9.71 -1.55
CA THR A 121 20.11 -8.34 -1.23
C THR A 121 21.27 -7.38 -1.41
N ALA A 122 21.17 -6.46 -2.37
CA ALA A 122 22.02 -5.29 -2.47
C ALA A 122 21.28 -4.10 -1.87
N ARG A 123 21.77 -3.55 -0.75
CA ARG A 123 21.17 -2.41 -0.07
C ARG A 123 22.15 -1.24 0.00
N TYR A 124 21.67 -0.05 -0.35
CA TYR A 124 22.46 1.19 -0.38
C TYR A 124 23.75 1.06 -1.21
N SER A 125 23.74 0.16 -2.20
CA SER A 125 24.93 -0.21 -2.97
C SER A 125 24.97 0.46 -4.33
N GLN A 126 26.17 0.65 -4.88
CA GLN A 126 26.41 1.22 -6.20
C GLN A 126 27.02 0.16 -7.11
N ILE A 127 26.29 -0.27 -8.12
CA ILE A 127 26.73 -1.25 -9.11
C ILE A 127 26.93 -0.51 -10.44
N GLY A 128 28.15 -0.51 -10.96
CA GLY A 128 28.53 0.24 -12.16
C GLY A 128 28.03 -0.40 -13.44
N GLY A 129 27.98 -1.73 -13.49
CA GLY A 129 27.50 -2.53 -14.62
C GLY A 129 26.07 -3.06 -14.43
N ASP A 130 25.86 -4.27 -14.92
CA ASP A 130 24.57 -4.96 -14.96
C ASP A 130 24.36 -5.85 -13.73
N VAL A 131 23.10 -6.10 -13.37
CA VAL A 131 22.71 -7.13 -12.41
C VAL A 131 21.98 -8.25 -13.15
N ARG A 132 22.53 -9.46 -13.10
CA ARG A 132 22.00 -10.63 -13.80
C ARG A 132 21.60 -11.72 -12.83
N PHE A 133 20.35 -12.16 -12.93
CA PHE A 133 19.78 -13.24 -12.12
C PHE A 133 19.59 -14.51 -12.94
N THR A 134 19.96 -15.65 -12.37
CA THR A 134 19.63 -16.97 -12.93
C THR A 134 18.84 -17.74 -11.87
N ASP A 135 17.52 -17.53 -11.80
CA ASP A 135 16.60 -18.23 -10.88
C ASP A 135 16.90 -18.11 -9.36
N PRO A 136 17.26 -16.94 -8.78
CA PRO A 136 17.34 -16.81 -7.32
C PRO A 136 15.96 -17.00 -6.67
N VAL A 137 16.00 -17.42 -5.42
CA VAL A 137 14.82 -17.56 -4.54
C VAL A 137 14.21 -16.19 -4.28
N TRP A 138 15.05 -15.22 -3.97
CA TRP A 138 14.66 -13.84 -3.74
C TRP A 138 15.82 -12.92 -4.11
N ALA A 139 15.53 -11.83 -4.80
CA ALA A 139 16.51 -10.81 -5.12
C ALA A 139 15.97 -9.44 -4.75
N ARG A 140 16.76 -8.64 -4.03
CA ARG A 140 16.42 -7.25 -3.73
C ARG A 140 17.58 -6.34 -4.14
N VAL A 141 17.27 -5.29 -4.90
CA VAL A 141 18.24 -4.30 -5.38
C VAL A 141 17.76 -2.91 -4.96
N ASP A 142 18.38 -2.37 -3.91
CA ASP A 142 18.20 -1.02 -3.42
C ASP A 142 19.53 -0.25 -3.55
N GLY A 143 19.52 0.90 -4.24
CA GLY A 143 20.72 1.69 -4.49
C GLY A 143 20.79 2.27 -5.91
N THR A 144 21.93 2.12 -6.58
CA THR A 144 22.11 2.55 -7.97
C THR A 144 22.71 1.44 -8.82
N VAL A 145 22.13 1.17 -9.98
CA VAL A 145 22.65 0.27 -11.01
C VAL A 145 22.91 1.08 -12.27
N GLY A 146 24.14 1.08 -12.77
CA GLY A 146 24.55 1.84 -13.96
C GLY A 146 24.04 1.22 -15.26
N GLY A 147 23.94 -0.10 -15.31
CA GLY A 147 23.46 -0.86 -16.46
C GLY A 147 22.05 -1.43 -16.29
N ASP A 148 21.84 -2.63 -16.82
CA ASP A 148 20.56 -3.33 -16.88
C ASP A 148 20.33 -4.23 -15.65
N VAL A 149 19.07 -4.46 -15.32
CA VAL A 149 18.65 -5.47 -14.33
C VAL A 149 17.85 -6.54 -15.06
N VAL A 150 18.45 -7.71 -15.28
CA VAL A 150 17.87 -8.77 -16.12
C VAL A 150 17.90 -10.13 -15.47
N GLY A 151 16.86 -10.93 -15.70
CA GLY A 151 16.91 -12.35 -15.37
C GLY A 151 15.58 -12.96 -14.99
N THR A 152 15.67 -14.16 -14.44
CA THR A 152 14.53 -14.86 -13.83
C THR A 152 14.70 -14.84 -12.32
N ALA A 153 13.61 -14.72 -11.55
CA ALA A 153 13.63 -14.78 -10.08
C ALA A 153 12.28 -15.24 -9.54
N SER A 154 12.27 -15.90 -8.38
CA SER A 154 11.03 -16.26 -7.68
C SER A 154 10.33 -15.04 -7.09
N GLU A 155 11.08 -14.14 -6.45
CA GLU A 155 10.59 -12.81 -6.07
C GLU A 155 11.71 -11.79 -6.28
N ILE A 156 11.37 -10.61 -6.82
CA ILE A 156 12.32 -9.50 -6.99
C ILE A 156 11.79 -8.18 -6.44
N GLY A 157 12.62 -7.48 -5.67
CA GLY A 157 12.40 -6.13 -5.18
C GLY A 157 13.36 -5.14 -5.84
N ILE A 158 12.87 -4.03 -6.39
CA ILE A 158 13.69 -2.95 -6.95
C ILE A 158 13.32 -1.64 -6.24
N GLY A 159 14.26 -1.10 -5.46
CA GLY A 159 14.21 0.22 -4.82
C GLY A 159 15.43 1.05 -5.19
N ALA A 160 15.78 1.06 -6.48
CA ALA A 160 17.03 1.59 -7.00
C ALA A 160 16.82 2.56 -8.16
N ARG A 161 17.84 3.39 -8.40
CA ARG A 161 18.01 4.09 -9.68
C ARG A 161 18.69 3.15 -10.68
N VAL A 162 18.05 2.85 -11.79
CA VAL A 162 18.56 1.95 -12.83
C VAL A 162 18.80 2.76 -14.11
N GLY A 163 20.05 2.77 -14.59
CA GLY A 163 20.46 3.50 -15.79
C GLY A 163 20.09 2.82 -17.10
N GLY A 164 19.88 1.50 -17.08
CA GLY A 164 19.47 0.70 -18.21
C GLY A 164 18.00 0.24 -18.14
N LEU A 165 17.73 -0.92 -18.74
CA LEU A 165 16.41 -1.55 -18.74
C LEU A 165 16.21 -2.49 -17.53
N VAL A 166 14.95 -2.83 -17.25
CA VAL A 166 14.58 -3.90 -16.32
C VAL A 166 13.80 -4.96 -17.10
N ASP A 167 14.32 -6.18 -17.23
CA ASP A 167 13.64 -7.32 -17.88
C ASP A 167 13.64 -8.53 -16.94
N VAL A 168 12.49 -8.75 -16.30
CA VAL A 168 12.32 -9.79 -15.28
C VAL A 168 11.28 -10.81 -15.74
N ARG A 169 11.63 -12.09 -15.59
CA ARG A 169 10.72 -13.22 -15.81
C ARG A 169 10.51 -13.99 -14.51
N LEU A 170 9.28 -14.00 -14.02
CA LEU A 170 8.91 -14.76 -12.83
C LEU A 170 8.43 -16.17 -13.26
N PRO A 171 8.84 -17.23 -12.54
CA PRO A 171 8.40 -18.57 -12.85
C PRO A 171 6.88 -18.72 -12.64
N VAL A 172 6.29 -19.72 -13.28
CA VAL A 172 4.88 -20.07 -13.07
C VAL A 172 4.71 -20.55 -11.63
N ARG A 173 3.63 -20.10 -10.96
CA ARG A 173 3.24 -20.57 -9.62
C ARG A 173 3.37 -22.09 -9.50
N THR A 174 4.10 -22.52 -8.48
CA THR A 174 4.16 -23.93 -8.08
C THR A 174 3.52 -24.08 -6.70
N SER A 175 3.30 -25.31 -6.23
CA SER A 175 2.88 -25.54 -4.84
C SER A 175 3.94 -25.10 -3.81
N GLU A 176 5.20 -24.94 -4.24
CA GLU A 176 6.35 -24.61 -3.39
C GLU A 176 6.61 -23.10 -3.34
N ASN A 177 6.25 -22.37 -4.41
CA ASN A 177 6.25 -20.91 -4.43
C ASN A 177 4.85 -20.42 -4.86
N PRO A 178 3.93 -20.22 -3.89
CA PRO A 178 2.54 -19.93 -4.19
C PRO A 178 2.35 -18.52 -4.79
N ASP A 179 3.31 -17.60 -4.62
CA ASP A 179 3.15 -16.18 -4.94
C ASP A 179 4.46 -15.55 -5.47
N PRO A 180 5.04 -16.01 -6.60
CA PRO A 180 6.19 -15.35 -7.18
C PRO A 180 5.82 -13.91 -7.56
N GLY A 181 6.63 -12.94 -7.13
CA GLY A 181 6.26 -11.53 -7.14
C GLY A 181 7.36 -10.59 -7.61
N PHE A 182 6.98 -9.55 -8.35
CA PHE A 182 7.82 -8.41 -8.69
C PHE A 182 7.31 -7.21 -7.91
N ARG A 183 8.19 -6.55 -7.16
CA ARG A 183 7.90 -5.33 -6.40
C ARG A 183 8.89 -4.24 -6.80
N MET A 184 8.41 -3.11 -7.30
CA MET A 184 9.25 -1.96 -7.66
C MET A 184 8.73 -0.70 -6.97
N HIS A 185 9.41 -0.27 -5.93
CA HIS A 185 8.97 0.81 -5.04
C HIS A 185 10.07 1.87 -4.96
N ASP A 186 9.72 3.16 -5.02
CA ASP A 186 10.68 4.27 -4.90
C ASP A 186 11.83 4.19 -5.94
N ALA A 187 11.55 3.63 -7.11
CA ALA A 187 12.55 3.37 -8.16
C ALA A 187 12.54 4.47 -9.24
N GLU A 188 13.69 4.68 -9.86
CA GLU A 188 13.84 5.55 -11.03
C GLU A 188 14.54 4.77 -12.13
N VAL A 189 13.85 4.47 -13.24
CA VAL A 189 14.37 3.63 -14.32
C VAL A 189 14.41 4.42 -15.62
N GLN A 190 15.60 4.45 -16.25
CA GLN A 190 15.82 5.19 -17.49
C GLN A 190 15.35 4.42 -18.74
N GLY A 191 15.49 3.09 -18.76
CA GLY A 191 15.05 2.23 -19.85
C GLY A 191 13.67 1.61 -19.65
N PRO A 192 13.23 0.74 -20.57
CA PRO A 192 11.94 0.06 -20.47
C PRO A 192 11.92 -0.96 -19.32
N VAL A 193 10.74 -1.14 -18.74
CA VAL A 193 10.47 -2.15 -17.71
C VAL A 193 9.56 -3.22 -18.28
N THR A 194 10.03 -4.47 -18.32
CA THR A 194 9.27 -5.64 -18.76
C THR A 194 9.20 -6.67 -17.64
N VAL A 195 7.98 -7.08 -17.29
CA VAL A 195 7.74 -8.17 -16.33
C VAL A 195 6.86 -9.23 -16.98
N VAL A 196 7.30 -10.48 -16.89
CA VAL A 196 6.56 -11.64 -17.43
C VAL A 196 6.31 -12.64 -16.32
N GLY A 197 5.06 -13.05 -16.10
CA GLY A 197 4.70 -14.05 -15.07
C GLY A 197 4.55 -13.47 -13.66
N GLY A 198 4.10 -14.29 -12.70
CA GLY A 198 3.97 -13.92 -11.29
C GLY A 198 3.01 -12.75 -10.99
N THR A 199 3.05 -12.17 -9.79
CA THR A 199 2.35 -10.92 -9.46
C THR A 199 3.29 -9.73 -9.70
N ALA A 200 2.75 -8.58 -10.10
CA ALA A 200 3.54 -7.37 -10.31
C ALA A 200 2.95 -6.19 -9.53
N GLU A 201 3.79 -5.54 -8.74
CA GLU A 201 3.49 -4.34 -7.97
C GLU A 201 4.52 -3.26 -8.29
N VAL A 202 4.05 -2.12 -8.79
CA VAL A 202 4.87 -0.95 -9.11
C VAL A 202 4.25 0.24 -8.38
N ALA A 203 4.99 0.82 -7.43
CA ALA A 203 4.50 1.90 -6.59
C ALA A 203 5.53 3.03 -6.50
N ASN A 204 5.07 4.28 -6.45
CA ASN A 204 5.91 5.45 -6.16
C ASN A 204 7.21 5.50 -6.98
N SER A 205 7.12 5.16 -8.26
CA SER A 205 8.27 5.03 -9.14
C SER A 205 8.20 5.99 -10.32
N TRP A 206 9.35 6.32 -10.90
CA TRP A 206 9.45 7.12 -12.12
C TRP A 206 10.16 6.32 -13.21
N LEU A 207 9.39 5.98 -14.25
CA LEU A 207 9.85 5.26 -15.43
C LEU A 207 9.93 6.24 -16.61
N HIS A 208 11.13 6.44 -17.16
CA HIS A 208 11.36 7.34 -18.30
C HIS A 208 11.00 6.73 -19.66
N ASP A 209 10.74 5.43 -19.70
CA ASP A 209 10.36 4.69 -20.89
C ASP A 209 9.09 3.85 -20.62
N ALA A 210 8.80 2.85 -21.46
CA ALA A 210 7.58 2.06 -21.40
C ALA A 210 7.57 1.03 -20.26
N LEU A 211 6.37 0.71 -19.76
CA LEU A 211 6.10 -0.36 -18.80
C LEU A 211 5.25 -1.45 -19.47
N THR A 212 5.76 -2.68 -19.53
CA THR A 212 5.06 -3.85 -20.08
C THR A 212 4.94 -4.95 -19.03
N LEU A 213 3.70 -5.34 -18.72
CA LEU A 213 3.37 -6.43 -17.79
C LEU A 213 2.58 -7.50 -18.54
N SER A 214 3.09 -8.73 -18.63
CA SER A 214 2.47 -9.79 -19.45
C SER A 214 2.42 -11.16 -18.77
N ASP A 215 1.34 -11.92 -19.01
CA ASP A 215 1.08 -13.25 -18.39
C ASP A 215 1.19 -13.25 -16.85
N VAL A 216 0.87 -12.11 -16.23
CA VAL A 216 0.95 -11.89 -14.78
C VAL A 216 -0.35 -12.33 -14.08
N HIS A 217 -0.22 -12.87 -12.88
CA HIS A 217 -1.33 -13.30 -12.02
C HIS A 217 -2.10 -12.15 -11.38
N GLY A 218 -1.49 -10.98 -11.20
CA GLY A 218 -2.14 -9.79 -10.63
C GLY A 218 -1.25 -8.58 -10.84
N VAL A 219 -1.86 -7.41 -11.01
CA VAL A 219 -1.16 -6.16 -11.31
C VAL A 219 -1.63 -5.06 -10.37
N VAL A 220 -0.66 -4.35 -9.81
CA VAL A 220 -0.85 -3.07 -9.14
C VAL A 220 0.16 -2.09 -9.71
N VAL A 221 -0.33 -0.98 -10.25
CA VAL A 221 0.51 0.17 -10.60
C VAL A 221 -0.10 1.38 -9.90
N ALA A 222 0.60 1.96 -8.94
CA ALA A 222 0.09 3.03 -8.09
C ALA A 222 1.12 4.16 -7.96
N GLU A 223 0.66 5.41 -7.92
CA GLU A 223 1.51 6.59 -7.67
C GLU A 223 2.79 6.60 -8.53
N THR A 224 2.68 6.09 -9.76
CA THR A 224 3.83 5.84 -10.63
C THR A 224 3.73 6.69 -11.87
N ARG A 225 4.82 7.36 -12.21
CA ARG A 225 4.95 8.13 -13.45
C ARG A 225 5.61 7.29 -14.53
N VAL A 226 4.99 7.19 -15.68
CA VAL A 226 5.54 6.51 -16.86
C VAL A 226 5.56 7.50 -18.01
N GLU A 227 6.71 7.77 -18.63
CA GLU A 227 6.80 8.81 -19.68
C GLU A 227 6.35 8.32 -21.06
N GLN A 228 6.29 7.01 -21.28
CA GLN A 228 5.82 6.39 -22.52
C GLN A 228 4.57 5.51 -22.24
N ASP A 229 4.42 4.42 -23.00
CA ASP A 229 3.25 3.54 -22.96
C ASP A 229 3.26 2.64 -21.71
N VAL A 230 2.05 2.36 -21.21
CA VAL A 230 1.78 1.34 -20.20
C VAL A 230 0.94 0.24 -20.84
N VAL A 231 1.49 -0.98 -20.87
CA VAL A 231 0.88 -2.13 -21.53
C VAL A 231 0.72 -3.26 -20.52
N VAL A 232 -0.51 -3.69 -20.28
CA VAL A 232 -0.87 -4.80 -19.39
C VAL A 232 -1.62 -5.85 -20.22
N GLU A 233 -1.02 -7.04 -20.37
CA GLU A 233 -1.55 -8.08 -21.26
C GLU A 233 -1.69 -9.44 -20.58
N ASP A 234 -2.75 -10.15 -20.95
CA ASP A 234 -2.95 -11.58 -20.66
C ASP A 234 -2.88 -11.91 -19.16
N THR A 235 -3.48 -11.06 -18.32
CA THR A 235 -3.42 -11.21 -16.86
C THR A 235 -4.46 -12.20 -16.34
N ARG A 236 -4.11 -13.01 -15.35
CA ARG A 236 -5.00 -14.06 -14.80
C ARG A 236 -5.86 -13.61 -13.63
N GLY A 237 -5.46 -12.56 -12.92
CA GLY A 237 -6.15 -12.01 -11.76
C GLY A 237 -6.47 -10.54 -11.90
N ALA A 238 -6.60 -9.85 -10.77
CA ALA A 238 -7.03 -8.45 -10.76
C ALA A 238 -5.94 -7.50 -11.28
N VAL A 239 -6.37 -6.44 -11.95
CA VAL A 239 -5.53 -5.35 -12.46
C VAL A 239 -6.00 -4.05 -11.84
N HIS A 240 -5.11 -3.39 -11.10
CA HIS A 240 -5.36 -2.11 -10.43
C HIS A 240 -4.36 -1.07 -10.96
N LEU A 241 -4.87 -0.02 -11.60
CA LEU A 241 -4.05 1.03 -12.20
C LEU A 241 -4.44 2.40 -11.62
N GLY A 242 -3.47 3.07 -11.01
CA GLY A 242 -3.52 4.37 -10.35
C GLY A 242 -4.28 4.43 -9.03
N ASP A 243 -4.95 3.35 -8.60
CA ASP A 243 -5.65 3.31 -7.31
C ASP A 243 -4.89 2.44 -6.32
N VAL A 244 -4.63 2.99 -5.12
CA VAL A 244 -3.90 2.32 -4.02
C VAL A 244 -4.88 1.66 -3.03
N HIS A 245 -6.17 1.73 -3.31
CA HIS A 245 -7.14 1.09 -2.43
C HIS A 245 -7.06 -0.43 -2.60
N GLU A 246 -6.45 -1.05 -1.58
CA GLU A 246 -6.81 -2.41 -1.14
C GLU A 246 -6.14 -3.57 -1.87
N VAL A 247 -4.88 -3.44 -2.30
CA VAL A 247 -4.12 -4.64 -2.67
C VAL A 247 -3.41 -5.19 -1.43
N GLU A 248 -4.03 -6.21 -0.85
CA GLU A 248 -3.54 -7.01 0.28
C GLU A 248 -2.37 -7.88 -0.18
N VAL A 249 -1.21 -7.27 -0.42
CA VAL A 249 0.07 -7.98 -0.63
C VAL A 249 0.99 -7.55 0.51
N ASP A 250 1.09 -8.38 1.56
CA ASP A 250 2.01 -8.25 2.72
C ASP A 250 2.13 -6.87 3.40
N GLY A 251 1.04 -6.12 3.46
CA GLY A 251 0.93 -4.86 4.19
C GLY A 251 1.40 -3.66 3.37
N PRO A 252 0.74 -2.49 3.53
CA PRO A 252 1.17 -1.30 2.83
C PRO A 252 2.60 -0.96 3.28
N PRO A 253 3.49 -0.55 2.37
CA PRO A 253 4.76 0.03 2.76
C PRO A 253 4.52 1.13 3.81
N GLU A 254 5.27 1.11 4.92
CA GLU A 254 5.15 2.04 6.06
C GLU A 254 5.29 3.55 5.71
N TRP A 255 5.47 3.91 4.43
CA TRP A 255 5.79 5.24 3.92
C TRP A 255 4.74 5.85 2.97
N LEU A 256 3.63 5.16 2.69
CA LEU A 256 2.45 5.78 2.04
C LEU A 256 1.76 6.72 3.05
N ASP A 257 1.98 8.02 2.92
CA ASP A 257 1.37 9.05 3.77
C ASP A 257 -0.07 9.33 3.26
N ASP A 258 -1.08 8.93 4.05
CA ASP A 258 -2.53 8.79 3.75
C ASP A 258 -3.30 10.06 3.27
N GLY A 259 -2.67 11.02 2.59
CA GLY A 259 -3.23 12.37 2.39
C GLY A 259 -3.46 12.82 0.97
N GLN A 260 -2.64 12.40 0.01
CA GLN A 260 -2.77 12.79 -1.39
C GLN A 260 -2.52 11.55 -2.24
N GLN A 261 -3.60 10.92 -2.72
CA GLN A 261 -3.47 10.06 -3.88
C GLN A 261 -2.97 10.93 -5.03
N GLU A 262 -1.67 10.86 -5.28
CA GLU A 262 -1.07 11.54 -6.42
C GLU A 262 -1.55 10.81 -7.67
N GLN A 263 -1.98 11.60 -8.66
CA GLN A 263 -2.37 11.02 -9.95
C GLN A 263 -1.15 10.30 -10.52
N SER A 264 -1.35 9.12 -11.11
CA SER A 264 -0.30 8.42 -11.87
C SER A 264 -0.29 8.96 -13.31
N PRO A 265 0.70 9.78 -13.71
CA PRO A 265 0.75 10.32 -15.07
C PRO A 265 1.41 9.31 -16.02
N TYR A 266 0.70 8.99 -17.10
CA TYR A 266 1.18 8.13 -18.18
C TYR A 266 1.31 8.97 -19.46
N GLY A 267 2.54 9.12 -19.96
CA GLY A 267 2.88 10.01 -21.06
C GLY A 267 2.54 9.47 -22.45
N GLY A 268 2.32 8.15 -22.58
CA GLY A 268 1.86 7.49 -23.79
C GLY A 268 0.45 6.91 -23.68
N ASP A 269 0.21 5.81 -24.38
CA ASP A 269 -1.04 5.06 -24.34
C ASP A 269 -1.12 4.18 -23.09
N LEU A 270 -2.32 4.00 -22.56
CA LEU A 270 -2.60 2.97 -21.55
C LEU A 270 -3.42 1.85 -22.19
N THR A 271 -2.80 0.68 -22.36
CA THR A 271 -3.43 -0.52 -22.93
C THR A 271 -3.60 -1.61 -21.88
N VAL A 272 -4.84 -2.07 -21.69
CA VAL A 272 -5.16 -3.24 -20.87
C VAL A 272 -5.90 -4.26 -21.72
N ARG A 273 -5.28 -5.41 -22.01
CA ARG A 273 -5.90 -6.47 -22.79
C ARG A 273 -5.83 -7.85 -22.18
N GLY A 274 -6.86 -8.66 -22.42
CA GLY A 274 -6.84 -10.07 -22.04
C GLY A 274 -6.86 -10.33 -20.53
N ALA A 275 -7.29 -9.37 -19.70
CA ALA A 275 -7.38 -9.57 -18.26
C ALA A 275 -8.55 -10.50 -17.92
N ALA A 276 -8.28 -11.61 -17.23
CA ALA A 276 -9.28 -12.57 -16.79
C ALA A 276 -9.97 -12.15 -15.47
N GLY A 277 -9.29 -11.37 -14.63
CA GLY A 277 -9.84 -10.82 -13.39
C GLY A 277 -10.53 -9.46 -13.57
N SER A 278 -10.87 -8.82 -12.45
CA SER A 278 -11.41 -7.45 -12.46
C SER A 278 -10.33 -6.45 -12.86
N VAL A 279 -10.68 -5.50 -13.72
CA VAL A 279 -9.81 -4.37 -14.08
C VAL A 279 -10.39 -3.10 -13.45
N THR A 280 -9.59 -2.39 -12.68
CA THR A 280 -9.90 -1.08 -12.12
C THR A 280 -8.88 -0.06 -12.58
N VAL A 281 -9.35 1.04 -13.16
CA VAL A 281 -8.50 2.17 -13.55
C VAL A 281 -9.00 3.39 -12.78
N GLY A 282 -8.18 3.90 -11.85
CA GLY A 282 -8.52 5.04 -11.01
C GLY A 282 -7.36 6.00 -10.86
N HIS A 283 -7.64 7.30 -10.75
CA HIS A 283 -6.62 8.32 -10.45
C HIS A 283 -5.42 8.37 -11.42
N VAL A 284 -5.64 8.08 -12.70
CA VAL A 284 -4.60 8.18 -13.76
C VAL A 284 -4.80 9.39 -14.66
N ASP A 285 -3.72 9.96 -15.18
CA ASP A 285 -3.73 10.95 -16.27
C ASP A 285 -2.99 10.37 -17.48
N VAL A 286 -3.73 9.93 -18.50
CA VAL A 286 -3.20 9.29 -19.71
C VAL A 286 -3.09 10.34 -20.81
N ALA A 287 -1.89 10.63 -21.30
CA ALA A 287 -1.70 11.61 -22.36
C ALA A 287 -2.16 11.09 -23.74
N GLY A 288 -2.00 9.79 -24.00
CA GLY A 288 -2.45 9.10 -25.21
C GLY A 288 -3.85 8.50 -25.11
N ASP A 289 -4.06 7.37 -25.78
CA ASP A 289 -5.30 6.62 -25.80
C ASP A 289 -5.44 5.70 -24.57
N LEU A 290 -6.68 5.50 -24.11
CA LEU A 290 -7.02 4.46 -23.14
C LEU A 290 -7.70 3.30 -23.88
N VAL A 291 -6.98 2.20 -24.04
CA VAL A 291 -7.41 1.03 -24.81
C VAL A 291 -7.69 -0.13 -23.87
N CYS A 292 -8.93 -0.62 -23.89
CA CYS A 292 -9.29 -1.82 -23.12
C CYS A 292 -9.93 -2.85 -24.06
N ALA A 293 -9.27 -3.98 -24.28
CA ALA A 293 -9.70 -4.98 -25.24
C ALA A 293 -9.69 -6.38 -24.65
N ASP A 294 -10.66 -7.22 -25.03
CA ASP A 294 -10.65 -8.65 -24.71
C ASP A 294 -10.54 -8.99 -23.20
N ASN A 295 -10.89 -8.08 -22.30
CA ASN A 295 -10.95 -8.36 -20.86
C ASN A 295 -12.24 -9.13 -20.53
N ALA A 296 -12.21 -10.00 -19.52
CA ALA A 296 -13.35 -10.83 -19.14
C ALA A 296 -14.59 -10.01 -18.73
N ALA A 297 -14.37 -8.80 -18.18
CA ALA A 297 -15.41 -7.83 -17.88
C ALA A 297 -14.96 -6.41 -18.29
N PRO A 298 -15.90 -5.49 -18.59
CA PRO A 298 -15.55 -4.09 -18.79
C PRO A 298 -14.82 -3.50 -17.58
N PRO A 299 -13.73 -2.75 -17.78
CA PRO A 299 -13.00 -2.12 -16.67
C PRO A 299 -13.84 -1.14 -15.88
N ALA A 300 -13.69 -1.15 -14.56
CA ALA A 300 -14.26 -0.15 -13.67
C ALA A 300 -13.37 1.10 -13.69
N VAL A 301 -13.78 2.11 -14.44
CA VAL A 301 -13.13 3.43 -14.43
C VAL A 301 -13.68 4.23 -13.25
N GLN A 302 -12.85 4.47 -12.24
CA GLN A 302 -13.22 5.13 -10.98
C GLN A 302 -12.33 6.35 -10.71
N GLY A 303 -12.71 7.21 -9.76
CA GLY A 303 -11.89 8.37 -9.40
C GLY A 303 -11.65 9.37 -10.54
N SER A 304 -10.52 10.07 -10.51
CA SER A 304 -10.17 11.09 -11.51
C SER A 304 -9.34 10.51 -12.65
N VAL A 305 -9.98 9.88 -13.64
CA VAL A 305 -9.29 9.42 -14.86
C VAL A 305 -9.38 10.49 -15.95
N ARG A 306 -8.23 11.02 -16.36
CA ARG A 306 -8.10 11.93 -17.51
C ARG A 306 -7.44 11.18 -18.66
N VAL A 307 -7.94 11.40 -19.87
CA VAL A 307 -7.42 10.78 -21.11
C VAL A 307 -7.31 11.89 -22.16
N GLY A 308 -6.12 12.11 -22.69
CA GLY A 308 -5.83 13.12 -23.72
C GLY A 308 -6.26 12.67 -25.12
N GLY A 309 -6.17 11.36 -25.40
CA GLY A 309 -6.62 10.72 -26.62
C GLY A 309 -8.04 10.13 -26.55
N ALA A 310 -8.27 9.05 -27.27
CA ALA A 310 -9.54 8.34 -27.32
C ALA A 310 -9.62 7.24 -26.25
N ARG A 311 -10.83 7.03 -25.73
CA ARG A 311 -11.18 5.82 -25.01
C ARG A 311 -11.75 4.80 -25.99
N THR A 312 -11.15 3.61 -26.08
CA THR A 312 -11.55 2.59 -27.05
C THR A 312 -11.83 1.23 -26.41
N GLY A 313 -12.52 0.37 -27.17
CA GLY A 313 -12.92 -0.96 -26.71
C GLY A 313 -13.89 -0.92 -25.53
N GLN A 314 -13.61 -1.69 -24.49
CA GLN A 314 -14.40 -1.80 -23.26
C GLN A 314 -14.29 -0.58 -22.34
N CYS A 315 -13.29 0.27 -22.56
CA CYS A 315 -13.13 1.53 -21.84
C CYS A 315 -13.74 2.72 -22.58
N ALA A 316 -14.24 2.52 -23.81
CA ALA A 316 -14.96 3.56 -24.53
C ALA A 316 -16.11 4.09 -23.66
N ASP A 317 -16.26 5.42 -23.64
CA ASP A 317 -17.35 6.03 -22.88
C ASP A 317 -18.67 5.41 -23.34
N ALA A 318 -19.41 4.85 -22.38
CA ALA A 318 -20.74 4.34 -22.66
C ALA A 318 -21.54 5.47 -23.35
N PRO A 319 -22.31 5.17 -24.41
CA PRO A 319 -23.15 6.18 -25.04
C PRO A 319 -23.99 6.86 -23.96
N PRO A 320 -24.09 8.20 -23.98
CA PRO A 320 -24.70 8.95 -22.88
C PRO A 320 -26.11 8.41 -22.61
N PRO A 321 -26.45 8.06 -21.36
CA PRO A 321 -27.79 7.59 -21.05
C PRO A 321 -28.81 8.70 -21.36
N GLU A 322 -29.85 8.37 -22.13
CA GLU A 322 -31.02 9.25 -22.30
C GLU A 322 -31.77 9.43 -20.96
N PRO A 323 -32.41 10.59 -20.73
CA PRO A 323 -32.50 11.23 -19.41
C PRO A 323 -33.74 10.84 -18.60
N ALA A 324 -33.57 10.79 -17.28
CA ALA A 324 -34.31 11.52 -16.23
C ALA A 324 -34.13 10.77 -14.91
N PRO A 325 -33.91 11.45 -13.76
CA PRO A 325 -33.85 10.78 -12.48
C PRO A 325 -35.19 10.07 -12.25
N ALA A 326 -35.13 8.75 -12.16
CA ALA A 326 -36.23 7.98 -11.63
C ALA A 326 -36.61 8.59 -10.27
N PRO A 327 -37.90 8.69 -9.94
CA PRO A 327 -38.32 9.12 -8.62
C PRO A 327 -37.54 8.29 -7.59
N VAL A 328 -36.91 8.96 -6.63
CA VAL A 328 -36.22 8.30 -5.51
C VAL A 328 -37.21 7.25 -4.99
N PRO A 329 -36.91 5.95 -5.12
CA PRO A 329 -37.81 4.93 -4.65
C PRO A 329 -38.07 5.19 -3.18
N ASP A 330 -39.31 5.08 -2.75
CA ASP A 330 -39.64 5.16 -1.33
C ASP A 330 -38.70 4.20 -0.56
N PRO A 331 -38.21 4.60 0.63
CA PRO A 331 -37.27 3.80 1.39
C PRO A 331 -37.87 2.41 1.65
N PHE A 332 -37.06 1.37 1.48
CA PHE A 332 -37.49 0.02 1.81
C PHE A 332 -37.57 -0.10 3.34
N VAL A 333 -38.70 -0.52 3.87
CA VAL A 333 -38.89 -0.67 5.32
C VAL A 333 -38.73 -2.15 5.72
N CYS A 334 -37.73 -2.44 6.55
CA CYS A 334 -37.58 -3.75 7.18
C CYS A 334 -38.26 -3.76 8.56
N ALA A 335 -39.44 -4.38 8.59
CA ALA A 335 -40.25 -4.58 9.80
C ALA A 335 -40.67 -6.05 9.89
N ASP A 336 -39.70 -6.94 10.13
CA ASP A 336 -39.85 -8.41 10.26
C ASP A 336 -40.01 -9.20 8.94
N ALA A 337 -39.86 -8.55 7.78
CA ALA A 337 -39.76 -9.19 6.48
C ALA A 337 -38.29 -9.30 6.03
N ARG A 338 -37.92 -10.40 5.34
CA ARG A 338 -36.61 -10.49 4.69
C ARG A 338 -36.56 -9.46 3.55
N PRO A 339 -35.64 -8.48 3.58
CA PRO A 339 -35.48 -7.56 2.46
C PRO A 339 -35.00 -8.32 1.20
N PRO A 340 -35.20 -7.74 0.01
CA PRO A 340 -34.52 -8.23 -1.19
C PRO A 340 -33.01 -8.18 -0.98
N THR A 341 -32.27 -9.05 -1.68
CA THR A 341 -30.79 -9.07 -1.61
C THR A 341 -30.16 -7.75 -2.05
N VAL A 342 -30.87 -6.97 -2.88
CA VAL A 342 -30.48 -5.61 -3.29
C VAL A 342 -31.60 -4.64 -2.98
N VAL A 343 -31.30 -3.59 -2.21
CA VAL A 343 -32.16 -2.44 -1.94
C VAL A 343 -31.63 -1.26 -2.76
N PRO A 344 -32.37 -0.79 -3.79
CA PRO A 344 -31.86 0.19 -4.75
C PRO A 344 -31.75 1.63 -4.22
N GLY A 345 -32.29 1.90 -3.02
CA GLY A 345 -32.20 3.19 -2.34
C GLY A 345 -31.91 2.97 -0.86
N ASP A 346 -32.57 3.74 0.00
CA ASP A 346 -32.36 3.66 1.44
C ASP A 346 -33.13 2.47 2.05
N LEU A 347 -32.55 1.91 3.10
CA LEU A 347 -33.17 0.91 3.97
C LEU A 347 -33.49 1.53 5.32
N VAL A 348 -34.76 1.49 5.72
CA VAL A 348 -35.20 1.91 7.05
C VAL A 348 -35.59 0.68 7.87
N VAL A 349 -34.91 0.48 9.00
CA VAL A 349 -35.15 -0.65 9.92
C VAL A 349 -35.95 -0.15 11.12
N THR A 350 -37.20 -0.62 11.22
CA THR A 350 -38.15 -0.26 12.29
C THR A 350 -38.54 -1.44 13.18
N GLY A 351 -38.27 -2.67 12.72
CA GLY A 351 -38.45 -3.93 13.46
C GLY A 351 -37.13 -4.70 13.61
N SER A 352 -37.17 -5.98 14.00
CA SER A 352 -35.97 -6.80 13.95
C SER A 352 -35.65 -7.12 12.48
N CYS A 353 -34.40 -6.95 12.08
CA CYS A 353 -33.99 -7.18 10.71
C CYS A 353 -32.66 -7.96 10.68
N ASP A 354 -32.74 -9.24 10.33
CA ASP A 354 -31.59 -10.11 10.08
C ASP A 354 -31.43 -10.31 8.57
N VAL A 355 -30.30 -9.87 8.05
CA VAL A 355 -29.99 -9.86 6.63
C VAL A 355 -28.64 -10.51 6.38
N ARG A 356 -28.55 -11.25 5.28
CA ARG A 356 -27.30 -11.88 4.83
C ARG A 356 -26.98 -11.44 3.42
N ALA A 357 -25.74 -11.03 3.19
CA ALA A 357 -25.26 -10.57 1.88
C ALA A 357 -26.16 -9.48 1.24
N LEU A 358 -26.66 -8.56 2.06
CA LEU A 358 -27.51 -7.47 1.62
C LEU A 358 -26.68 -6.38 0.94
N THR A 359 -27.11 -5.92 -0.23
CA THR A 359 -26.56 -4.72 -0.87
C THR A 359 -27.57 -3.59 -0.77
N VAL A 360 -27.24 -2.50 -0.09
CA VAL A 360 -28.01 -1.26 -0.04
C VAL A 360 -27.27 -0.20 -0.83
N LEU A 361 -27.90 0.33 -1.88
CA LEU A 361 -27.28 1.34 -2.75
C LEU A 361 -27.38 2.77 -2.19
N GLY A 362 -28.25 2.99 -1.20
CA GLY A 362 -28.34 4.23 -0.42
C GLY A 362 -27.85 4.05 1.02
N ASP A 363 -28.52 4.75 1.93
CA ASP A 363 -28.24 4.76 3.36
C ASP A 363 -29.03 3.66 4.11
N VAL A 364 -28.55 3.29 5.29
CA VAL A 364 -29.28 2.42 6.23
C VAL A 364 -29.61 3.21 7.48
N HIS A 365 -30.90 3.28 7.83
CA HIS A 365 -31.39 3.96 9.03
C HIS A 365 -32.03 2.96 9.99
N VAL A 366 -31.37 2.67 11.10
CA VAL A 366 -31.87 1.79 12.18
C VAL A 366 -32.44 2.64 13.30
N GLN A 367 -33.73 2.54 13.59
CA GLN A 367 -34.38 3.46 14.53
C GLN A 367 -34.18 3.04 16.00
N THR A 368 -34.69 1.88 16.42
CA THR A 368 -34.71 1.48 17.86
C THR A 368 -34.63 -0.03 18.10
N THR A 369 -34.28 -0.82 17.09
CA THR A 369 -34.41 -2.29 17.10
C THR A 369 -33.09 -3.01 16.85
N ASP A 370 -33.14 -4.35 16.83
CA ASP A 370 -32.02 -5.22 16.48
C ASP A 370 -31.84 -5.27 14.95
N PHE A 371 -30.71 -4.78 14.46
CA PHE A 371 -30.25 -4.92 13.08
C PHE A 371 -29.03 -5.83 13.05
N MET A 372 -29.12 -6.92 12.30
CA MET A 372 -28.04 -7.87 12.13
C MET A 372 -27.76 -8.05 10.65
N SER A 373 -26.53 -7.79 10.23
CA SER A 373 -26.08 -7.96 8.85
C SER A 373 -24.86 -8.86 8.81
N PHE A 374 -24.95 -9.99 8.11
CA PHE A 374 -23.81 -10.88 7.84
C PHE A 374 -23.39 -10.78 6.39
N GLY A 375 -22.22 -10.18 6.14
CA GLY A 375 -21.82 -9.84 4.78
C GLY A 375 -22.70 -8.75 4.19
N GLY A 376 -22.24 -8.16 3.08
CA GLY A 376 -23.02 -7.19 2.33
C GLY A 376 -22.32 -5.84 2.21
N ARG A 377 -22.97 -4.93 1.48
CA ARG A 377 -22.45 -3.62 1.13
C ARG A 377 -23.52 -2.57 1.36
N ILE A 378 -23.16 -1.51 2.08
CA ILE A 378 -23.95 -0.28 2.19
C ILE A 378 -23.14 0.76 1.42
N ALA A 379 -23.66 1.26 0.30
CA ALA A 379 -22.95 2.26 -0.49
C ALA A 379 -22.91 3.62 0.22
N GLY A 380 -23.98 3.96 0.94
CA GLY A 380 -24.11 5.18 1.73
C GLY A 380 -23.70 5.04 3.20
N ASP A 381 -24.38 5.77 4.07
CA ASP A 381 -24.16 5.87 5.51
C ASP A 381 -24.98 4.86 6.32
N LEU A 382 -24.44 4.46 7.48
CA LEU A 382 -25.18 3.70 8.49
C LEU A 382 -25.56 4.62 9.65
N HIS A 383 -26.84 4.92 9.78
CA HIS A 383 -27.42 5.72 10.85
C HIS A 383 -28.07 4.83 11.89
N LEU A 384 -27.58 4.87 13.13
CA LEU A 384 -28.10 4.13 14.25
C LEU A 384 -28.73 5.09 15.26
N GLY A 385 -30.05 4.97 15.43
CA GLY A 385 -30.85 5.80 16.29
C GLY A 385 -30.81 5.41 17.78
N PRO A 386 -31.55 6.16 18.62
CA PRO A 386 -31.57 5.96 20.07
C PRO A 386 -31.97 4.55 20.48
N GLY A 387 -31.12 3.89 21.26
CA GLY A 387 -31.38 2.54 21.77
C GLY A 387 -31.24 1.42 20.73
N ALA A 388 -30.89 1.73 19.48
CA ALA A 388 -30.64 0.73 18.46
C ALA A 388 -29.52 -0.25 18.86
N ARG A 389 -29.63 -1.48 18.38
CA ARG A 389 -28.64 -2.54 18.51
C ARG A 389 -28.27 -3.02 17.13
N ALA A 390 -27.00 -2.89 16.76
CA ALA A 390 -26.53 -3.26 15.44
C ALA A 390 -25.34 -4.22 15.54
N GLU A 391 -25.42 -5.32 14.80
CA GLU A 391 -24.30 -6.21 14.53
C GLU A 391 -24.06 -6.25 13.02
N VAL A 392 -22.98 -5.62 12.58
CA VAL A 392 -22.57 -5.62 11.16
C VAL A 392 -21.29 -6.44 11.08
N LEU A 393 -21.41 -7.66 10.58
CA LEU A 393 -20.38 -8.66 10.58
C LEU A 393 -19.89 -8.88 9.15
N ALA A 394 -18.65 -8.50 8.87
CA ALA A 394 -18.01 -8.60 7.56
C ALA A 394 -18.73 -7.76 6.47
N GLY A 395 -19.12 -6.53 6.81
CA GLY A 395 -19.78 -5.61 5.88
C GLY A 395 -18.85 -4.53 5.34
N THR A 396 -19.14 -4.03 4.14
CA THR A 396 -18.51 -2.84 3.55
C THR A 396 -19.47 -1.67 3.64
N ILE A 397 -19.08 -0.58 4.32
CA ILE A 397 -19.85 0.66 4.39
C ILE A 397 -19.05 1.72 3.62
N GLY A 398 -19.53 2.12 2.44
CA GLY A 398 -18.87 3.14 1.62
C GLY A 398 -18.89 4.52 2.29
N GLY A 399 -19.94 4.82 3.06
CA GLY A 399 -20.05 6.02 3.86
C GLY A 399 -19.40 5.93 5.25
N GLY A 400 -20.00 6.64 6.21
CA GLY A 400 -19.64 6.67 7.61
C GLY A 400 -20.71 6.02 8.49
N VAL A 401 -20.39 5.89 9.78
CA VAL A 401 -21.31 5.36 10.79
C VAL A 401 -21.69 6.45 11.77
N HIS A 402 -22.99 6.66 11.95
CA HIS A 402 -23.56 7.70 12.80
C HIS A 402 -24.30 7.10 13.97
N LEU A 403 -23.84 7.41 15.18
CA LEU A 403 -24.36 6.88 16.43
C LEU A 403 -25.15 7.96 17.19
N ASP A 404 -26.46 7.79 17.32
CA ASP A 404 -27.28 8.60 18.23
C ASP A 404 -27.72 7.76 19.43
N ARG A 405 -26.91 7.76 20.50
CA ARG A 405 -27.20 7.06 21.77
C ARG A 405 -27.59 5.59 21.55
N VAL A 406 -26.79 4.92 20.73
CA VAL A 406 -26.89 3.49 20.45
C VAL A 406 -26.75 2.67 21.72
N ALA A 407 -27.55 1.61 21.87
CA ALA A 407 -27.37 0.66 22.96
C ALA A 407 -26.16 -0.23 22.70
N THR A 408 -26.07 -0.81 21.50
CA THR A 408 -24.96 -1.69 21.11
C THR A 408 -24.62 -1.53 19.63
N LEU A 409 -23.33 -1.43 19.32
CA LEU A 409 -22.78 -1.59 17.98
C LEU A 409 -21.64 -2.60 18.05
N ASP A 410 -21.72 -3.66 17.25
CA ASP A 410 -20.61 -4.55 16.96
C ASP A 410 -20.33 -4.51 15.45
N LEU A 411 -19.20 -3.91 15.07
CA LEU A 411 -18.84 -3.63 13.68
C LEU A 411 -17.55 -4.36 13.31
N ARG A 412 -17.60 -5.10 12.19
CA ARG A 412 -16.46 -5.76 11.52
C ARG A 412 -16.55 -5.53 10.00
N GLY A 413 -15.41 -5.32 9.34
CA GLY A 413 -15.33 -5.06 7.90
C GLY A 413 -14.70 -3.70 7.58
N THR A 414 -15.26 -2.94 6.63
CA THR A 414 -14.67 -1.65 6.22
C THR A 414 -15.66 -0.50 6.32
N VAL A 415 -15.15 0.68 6.67
CA VAL A 415 -15.88 1.96 6.71
C VAL A 415 -15.08 3.00 5.93
N GLY A 416 -15.58 3.38 4.75
CA GLY A 416 -14.89 4.29 3.83
C GLY A 416 -14.76 5.73 4.35
N ARG A 417 -15.54 6.12 5.37
CA ARG A 417 -15.42 7.43 6.05
C ARG A 417 -15.18 7.26 7.54
N SER A 418 -15.93 7.98 8.37
CA SER A 418 -15.69 8.11 9.82
C SER A 418 -16.78 7.43 10.64
N VAL A 419 -16.41 6.93 11.82
CA VAL A 419 -17.36 6.48 12.85
C VAL A 419 -17.52 7.59 13.87
N ARG A 420 -18.74 8.12 14.05
CA ARG A 420 -18.97 9.27 14.95
C ARG A 420 -20.28 9.18 15.73
N GLY A 421 -20.26 9.66 16.98
CA GLY A 421 -21.46 9.88 17.76
C GLY A 421 -21.39 9.30 19.18
N LYS A 422 -22.53 8.83 19.69
CA LYS A 422 -22.68 8.34 21.07
C LYS A 422 -23.21 6.91 21.15
N GLY A 423 -22.65 6.08 22.01
CA GLY A 423 -23.13 4.71 22.24
C GLY A 423 -22.70 4.10 23.58
N THR A 424 -23.50 3.17 24.10
CA THR A 424 -23.24 2.51 25.39
C THR A 424 -22.24 1.37 25.26
N ASP A 425 -22.39 0.46 24.30
CA ASP A 425 -21.43 -0.62 24.01
C ASP A 425 -21.06 -0.58 22.52
N VAL A 426 -19.94 0.06 22.21
CA VAL A 426 -19.44 0.19 20.82
C VAL A 426 -18.19 -0.65 20.67
N ARG A 427 -18.23 -1.64 19.79
CA ARG A 427 -17.16 -2.58 19.52
C ARG A 427 -16.81 -2.53 18.05
N LEU A 428 -15.63 -1.97 17.78
CA LEU A 428 -15.00 -1.90 16.47
C LEU A 428 -13.94 -3.01 16.44
N ARG A 429 -14.23 -4.13 15.78
CA ARG A 429 -13.38 -5.33 15.85
C ARG A 429 -13.03 -5.80 14.45
N ARG A 430 -11.74 -5.94 14.11
CA ARG A 430 -11.34 -6.34 12.74
C ARG A 430 -12.04 -5.44 11.72
N VAL A 431 -11.85 -4.14 11.92
CA VAL A 431 -12.48 -3.10 11.11
C VAL A 431 -11.45 -2.09 10.67
N ASP A 432 -11.51 -1.76 9.38
CA ASP A 432 -10.69 -0.71 8.78
C ASP A 432 -11.58 0.52 8.57
N VAL A 433 -11.22 1.61 9.24
CA VAL A 433 -11.92 2.89 9.15
C VAL A 433 -10.98 3.88 8.47
N SER A 434 -11.29 4.26 7.22
CA SER A 434 -10.43 5.19 6.46
C SER A 434 -10.38 6.57 7.11
N GLY A 435 -11.46 6.99 7.76
CA GLY A 435 -11.58 8.29 8.43
C GLY A 435 -11.32 8.24 9.95
N ALA A 436 -11.89 9.22 10.65
CA ALA A 436 -11.73 9.38 12.09
C ALA A 436 -12.73 8.53 12.90
N VAL A 437 -12.35 8.17 14.12
CA VAL A 437 -13.23 7.50 15.09
C VAL A 437 -13.49 8.46 16.24
N ASN A 438 -14.67 9.07 16.28
CA ASN A 438 -15.08 10.07 17.28
C ASN A 438 -16.28 9.57 18.08
N VAL A 439 -16.04 8.79 19.12
CA VAL A 439 -17.10 8.09 19.87
C VAL A 439 -17.12 8.52 21.32
N ALA A 440 -18.31 8.84 21.82
CA ALA A 440 -18.53 9.18 23.22
C ALA A 440 -19.49 8.19 23.89
N ALA A 441 -19.18 7.81 25.14
CA ALA A 441 -20.13 7.13 25.99
C ALA A 441 -21.16 8.12 26.53
N PRO A 442 -22.45 7.75 26.64
CA PRO A 442 -23.45 8.55 27.33
C PRO A 442 -23.04 8.82 28.79
N GLU A 443 -23.23 10.06 29.24
CA GLU A 443 -22.95 10.45 30.62
C GLU A 443 -23.83 9.65 31.62
N GLY A 444 -23.28 9.38 32.80
CA GLY A 444 -24.02 8.72 33.88
C GLY A 444 -24.28 7.23 33.68
N VAL A 445 -24.06 6.65 32.49
CA VAL A 445 -24.27 5.22 32.24
C VAL A 445 -23.10 4.40 32.82
N PRO A 446 -23.33 3.58 33.87
CA PRO A 446 -22.31 2.70 34.38
C PRO A 446 -22.05 1.56 33.39
N GLY A 447 -20.79 1.21 33.16
CA GLY A 447 -20.44 0.07 32.31
C GLY A 447 -20.44 0.33 30.81
N ALA A 448 -20.60 1.58 30.36
CA ALA A 448 -20.42 1.91 28.95
C ALA A 448 -19.01 1.49 28.48
N ARG A 449 -18.93 0.72 27.40
CA ARG A 449 -17.72 0.09 26.88
C ARG A 449 -17.47 0.56 25.46
N LEU A 450 -16.24 0.92 25.17
CA LEU A 450 -15.79 1.33 23.85
C LEU A 450 -14.56 0.49 23.52
N VAL A 451 -14.68 -0.43 22.56
CA VAL A 451 -13.61 -1.38 22.22
C VAL A 451 -13.17 -1.13 20.80
N LEU A 452 -11.87 -0.88 20.61
CA LEU A 452 -11.18 -0.98 19.33
C LEU A 452 -10.25 -2.18 19.44
N GLN A 453 -10.50 -3.21 18.66
CA GLN A 453 -9.73 -4.45 18.73
C GLN A 453 -9.34 -4.92 17.33
N GLN A 454 -8.05 -5.08 17.05
CA GLN A 454 -7.61 -5.48 15.70
C GLN A 454 -8.18 -4.55 14.64
N ALA A 455 -8.22 -3.25 14.93
CA ALA A 455 -8.83 -2.25 14.08
C ALA A 455 -7.76 -1.35 13.49
N ARG A 456 -7.96 -0.90 12.25
CA ARG A 456 -7.16 0.14 11.61
C ARG A 456 -7.94 1.45 11.52
N GLY A 457 -7.28 2.56 11.80
CA GLY A 457 -7.88 3.89 11.73
C GLY A 457 -6.99 4.88 11.00
N GLY A 458 -7.41 5.36 9.83
CA GLY A 458 -6.67 6.35 9.03
C GLY A 458 -6.72 7.77 9.63
N GLY A 459 -7.75 8.08 10.42
CA GLY A 459 -7.91 9.36 11.11
C GLY A 459 -7.61 9.32 12.61
N TRP A 460 -7.86 10.45 13.28
CA TRP A 460 -7.76 10.55 14.74
C TRP A 460 -8.80 9.67 15.43
N VAL A 461 -8.37 8.99 16.50
CA VAL A 461 -9.26 8.27 17.40
C VAL A 461 -9.50 9.09 18.66
N ASN A 462 -10.69 9.66 18.78
CA ASN A 462 -11.12 10.45 19.93
C ASN A 462 -12.24 9.72 20.66
N VAL A 463 -11.96 9.33 21.91
CA VAL A 463 -12.89 8.64 22.77
C VAL A 463 -13.19 9.47 24.02
N HIS A 464 -14.48 9.63 24.34
CA HIS A 464 -14.92 10.40 25.50
C HIS A 464 -15.79 9.54 26.44
N GLY A 465 -15.45 9.50 27.73
CA GLY A 465 -16.19 8.72 28.73
C GLY A 465 -16.02 7.20 28.60
N GLY A 466 -16.86 6.45 29.33
CA GLY A 466 -16.92 4.98 29.26
C GLY A 466 -15.63 4.28 29.72
N THR A 467 -15.43 3.04 29.29
CA THR A 467 -14.21 2.25 29.53
C THR A 467 -13.56 1.91 28.18
N PRO A 468 -12.85 2.84 27.54
CA PRO A 468 -12.10 2.56 26.31
C PRO A 468 -11.07 1.45 26.50
N GLN A 469 -11.10 0.51 25.57
CA GLN A 469 -10.11 -0.54 25.40
C GLN A 469 -9.61 -0.51 23.96
N VAL A 470 -8.33 -0.21 23.77
CA VAL A 470 -7.66 -0.24 22.46
C VAL A 470 -6.67 -1.40 22.51
N VAL A 471 -6.91 -2.40 21.68
CA VAL A 471 -6.28 -3.72 21.79
C VAL A 471 -5.79 -4.11 20.42
N ASP A 472 -4.49 -4.32 20.25
CA ASP A 472 -3.94 -4.87 19.01
C ASP A 472 -4.36 -4.05 17.78
N ALA A 473 -4.32 -2.71 17.87
CA ALA A 473 -4.85 -1.82 16.84
C ALA A 473 -3.74 -0.99 16.17
N GLU A 474 -3.98 -0.53 14.94
CA GLU A 474 -3.05 0.30 14.16
C GLU A 474 -3.73 1.64 13.83
N LEU A 475 -3.20 2.73 14.36
CA LEU A 475 -3.78 4.06 14.20
C LEU A 475 -2.79 4.95 13.46
N SER A 476 -3.14 5.38 12.25
CA SER A 476 -2.28 6.24 11.40
C SER A 476 -2.10 7.65 11.95
N ARG A 477 -3.00 8.08 12.84
CA ARG A 477 -2.91 9.37 13.55
C ARG A 477 -2.78 9.13 15.05
N GLY A 478 -3.33 10.02 15.88
CA GLY A 478 -3.22 9.91 17.33
C GLY A 478 -4.47 9.36 18.00
N LEU A 479 -4.30 9.03 19.28
CA LEU A 479 -5.34 8.53 20.17
C LEU A 479 -5.56 9.50 21.32
N THR A 480 -6.76 10.07 21.44
CA THR A 480 -7.16 10.85 22.61
C THR A 480 -8.28 10.14 23.35
N THR A 481 -8.05 9.83 24.61
CA THR A 481 -9.09 9.36 25.53
C THR A 481 -9.31 10.42 26.61
N SER A 482 -10.56 10.84 26.81
CA SER A 482 -10.90 11.91 27.74
C SER A 482 -12.04 11.52 28.68
N TRP A 483 -11.91 11.86 29.96
CA TRP A 483 -12.95 11.70 30.97
C TRP A 483 -13.49 10.27 31.11
N ALA A 484 -12.66 9.30 30.76
CA ALA A 484 -12.98 7.88 30.84
C ALA A 484 -13.13 7.42 32.30
N ARG A 485 -13.91 6.35 32.52
CA ARG A 485 -13.94 5.62 33.79
C ARG A 485 -12.68 4.79 33.99
N ALA A 486 -12.17 4.17 32.93
CA ALA A 486 -10.88 3.49 32.91
C ALA A 486 -10.38 3.42 31.45
N VAL A 487 -9.07 3.35 31.26
CA VAL A 487 -8.43 3.29 29.94
C VAL A 487 -7.46 2.12 29.91
N HIS A 488 -7.57 1.29 28.87
CA HIS A 488 -6.65 0.19 28.61
C HIS A 488 -6.16 0.24 27.17
N VAL A 489 -4.84 0.27 26.97
CA VAL A 489 -4.20 0.23 25.65
C VAL A 489 -3.12 -0.84 25.64
N CYS A 490 -3.15 -1.82 24.73
CA CYS A 490 -2.13 -2.88 24.66
C CYS A 490 -1.94 -3.39 23.23
N GLY A 491 -0.72 -3.81 22.89
CA GLY A 491 -0.35 -4.27 21.54
C GLY A 491 -0.67 -3.26 20.43
N THR A 492 -0.81 -1.98 20.75
CA THR A 492 -1.32 -0.97 19.80
C THR A 492 -0.17 -0.16 19.21
N ARG A 493 -0.24 0.09 17.90
CA ARG A 493 0.62 1.01 17.17
C ARG A 493 -0.12 2.31 16.89
N VAL A 494 0.48 3.44 17.24
CA VAL A 494 -0.08 4.78 17.01
C VAL A 494 1.02 5.64 16.41
N LEU A 495 0.84 6.16 15.20
CA LEU A 495 1.91 6.91 14.52
C LEU A 495 2.12 8.31 15.12
N ALA A 496 1.08 8.91 15.69
CA ALA A 496 1.15 10.23 16.32
C ALA A 496 0.98 10.17 17.85
N ASP A 497 0.48 11.26 18.44
CA ASP A 497 0.40 11.40 19.90
C ASP A 497 -0.68 10.52 20.53
N VAL A 498 -0.39 10.03 21.72
CA VAL A 498 -1.37 9.42 22.61
C VAL A 498 -1.62 10.34 23.81
N THR A 499 -2.87 10.72 24.01
CA THR A 499 -3.30 11.53 25.15
C THR A 499 -4.35 10.79 25.98
N VAL A 500 -4.09 10.65 27.28
CA VAL A 500 -5.06 10.14 28.26
C VAL A 500 -5.32 11.19 29.31
N LEU A 501 -6.54 11.73 29.27
CA LEU A 501 -6.93 12.92 30.03
C LEU A 501 -8.10 12.62 30.98
N GLY A 502 -7.94 13.02 32.25
CA GLY A 502 -9.09 13.17 33.16
C GLY A 502 -9.77 11.85 33.54
N THR A 503 -9.07 10.72 33.45
CA THR A 503 -9.65 9.39 33.72
C THR A 503 -9.99 9.25 35.21
N GLN A 504 -11.17 8.73 35.52
CA GLN A 504 -11.67 8.57 36.91
C GLN A 504 -11.09 7.34 37.62
N GLY A 505 -10.78 6.29 36.88
CA GLY A 505 -10.27 5.01 37.38
C GLY A 505 -8.97 4.63 36.68
N ALA A 506 -8.71 3.33 36.55
CA ALA A 506 -7.42 2.81 36.13
C ALA A 506 -7.00 3.28 34.73
N VAL A 507 -5.75 3.73 34.60
CA VAL A 507 -5.09 3.99 33.30
C VAL A 507 -3.97 2.99 33.14
N ARG A 508 -4.07 2.12 32.14
CA ARG A 508 -3.06 1.09 31.82
C ARG A 508 -2.66 1.18 30.35
N ILE A 509 -1.40 1.54 30.11
CA ILE A 509 -0.76 1.54 28.79
C ILE A 509 0.26 0.41 28.80
N GLY A 510 -0.01 -0.65 28.06
CA GLY A 510 0.76 -1.89 28.05
C GLY A 510 -0.05 -3.09 28.53
N GLY A 511 0.49 -4.28 28.24
CA GLY A 511 -0.10 -5.56 28.63
C GLY A 511 -0.14 -6.54 27.46
N ARG A 512 -0.67 -7.73 27.72
CA ARG A 512 -0.88 -8.75 26.70
C ARG A 512 -2.25 -8.54 26.05
N PRO A 513 -2.35 -8.37 24.72
CA PRO A 513 -3.64 -8.36 24.04
C PRO A 513 -4.29 -9.75 24.14
N THR A 514 -5.59 -9.80 24.44
CA THR A 514 -6.39 -11.03 24.46
C THR A 514 -7.72 -10.78 23.78
N ALA A 515 -8.46 -11.86 23.45
CA ALA A 515 -9.81 -11.74 22.91
C ALA A 515 -10.77 -10.94 23.81
N GLY A 516 -10.52 -10.90 25.12
CA GLY A 516 -11.36 -10.19 26.09
C GLY A 516 -10.92 -8.75 26.41
N GLY A 517 -9.77 -8.31 25.91
CA GLY A 517 -9.16 -7.01 26.22
C GLY A 517 -7.69 -7.12 26.60
N CYS A 518 -7.17 -6.12 27.31
CA CYS A 518 -5.79 -6.13 27.81
C CYS A 518 -5.66 -6.94 29.11
N ALA A 519 -4.83 -7.99 29.08
CA ALA A 519 -4.44 -8.76 30.25
C ALA A 519 -3.13 -8.23 30.86
N GLY A 520 -3.02 -8.35 32.19
CA GLY A 520 -1.84 -7.90 32.94
C GLY A 520 -0.75 -8.96 33.10
N ASP A 521 -1.02 -10.22 32.73
CA ASP A 521 -0.14 -11.37 32.86
C ASP A 521 0.35 -11.90 31.49
N GLY A 522 1.54 -12.51 31.48
CA GLY A 522 2.17 -13.09 30.29
C GLY A 522 3.10 -12.15 29.53
N THR A 523 3.66 -12.64 28.42
CA THR A 523 4.53 -11.87 27.53
C THR A 523 3.72 -10.74 26.89
N ALA A 524 4.07 -9.50 27.21
CA ALA A 524 3.40 -8.33 26.66
C ALA A 524 3.83 -8.11 25.20
N VAL A 525 2.88 -7.76 24.35
CA VAL A 525 3.17 -7.22 23.02
C VAL A 525 3.38 -5.71 23.20
N PRO A 526 4.52 -5.16 22.77
CA PRO A 526 4.81 -3.76 23.03
C PRO A 526 3.82 -2.86 22.30
N ASN A 527 3.37 -1.79 22.97
CA ASN A 527 2.80 -0.66 22.25
C ASN A 527 3.91 0.12 21.56
N VAL A 528 3.64 0.68 20.38
CA VAL A 528 4.59 1.53 19.64
C VAL A 528 3.92 2.86 19.35
N LEU A 529 4.41 3.93 19.97
CA LEU A 529 3.88 5.28 19.85
C LEU A 529 4.91 6.15 19.12
N GLY A 530 4.57 6.61 17.91
CA GLY A 530 5.46 7.35 17.01
C GLY A 530 5.72 8.79 17.43
N ALA A 531 4.95 9.34 18.38
CA ALA A 531 5.18 10.66 18.96
C ALA A 531 5.13 10.62 20.49
N GLY A 532 4.50 11.61 21.14
CA GLY A 532 4.46 11.74 22.59
C GLY A 532 3.36 10.91 23.26
N LEU A 533 3.56 10.60 24.54
CA LEU A 533 2.54 10.08 25.44
C LEU A 533 2.25 11.09 26.54
N VAL A 534 1.04 11.63 26.54
CA VAL A 534 0.56 12.59 27.55
C VAL A 534 -0.43 11.91 28.50
N LEU A 535 -0.10 11.92 29.79
CA LEU A 535 -0.94 11.44 30.88
C LEU A 535 -1.30 12.62 31.78
N ASP A 536 -2.51 13.17 31.59
CA ASP A 536 -2.93 14.42 32.25
C ASP A 536 -4.16 14.24 33.15
N ARG A 537 -4.13 14.82 34.35
CA ARG A 537 -5.27 14.93 35.28
C ARG A 537 -5.98 13.60 35.61
N ASN A 538 -5.28 12.47 35.58
CA ASN A 538 -5.90 11.17 35.88
C ASN A 538 -6.05 10.96 37.40
N ARG A 539 -7.23 10.52 37.83
CA ARG A 539 -7.56 10.31 39.25
C ARG A 539 -6.98 9.03 39.85
N SER A 540 -6.51 8.11 39.02
CA SER A 540 -5.70 6.97 39.47
C SER A 540 -4.24 7.16 39.05
N ARG A 541 -3.35 6.42 39.72
CA ARG A 541 -1.94 6.31 39.33
C ARG A 541 -1.84 5.58 37.98
N PRO A 542 -1.40 6.25 36.89
CA PRO A 542 -1.23 5.58 35.60
C PRO A 542 -0.13 4.52 35.65
N VAL A 543 -0.28 3.48 34.84
CA VAL A 543 0.72 2.41 34.68
C VAL A 543 1.10 2.32 33.20
N VAL A 544 2.38 2.47 32.90
CA VAL A 544 2.97 2.33 31.56
C VAL A 544 3.96 1.16 31.60
N ARG A 545 3.75 0.13 30.78
CA ARG A 545 4.60 -1.07 30.65
C ARG A 545 4.66 -1.46 29.18
N ALA A 546 5.67 -2.24 28.80
CA ALA A 546 5.85 -2.75 27.43
C ALA A 546 5.39 -1.75 26.36
N THR A 547 5.96 -0.54 26.39
CA THR A 547 5.53 0.58 25.54
C THR A 547 6.76 1.33 25.10
N SER A 548 6.92 1.49 23.79
CA SER A 548 7.93 2.35 23.19
C SER A 548 7.30 3.67 22.80
N VAL A 549 7.80 4.76 23.37
CA VAL A 549 7.40 6.13 23.05
C VAL A 549 8.56 6.79 22.31
N ALA A 550 8.37 7.17 21.05
CA ALA A 550 9.43 7.80 20.28
C ALA A 550 9.72 9.24 20.77
N GLY A 551 8.67 9.97 21.16
CA GLY A 551 8.77 11.34 21.70
C GLY A 551 8.84 11.40 23.22
N ASP A 552 8.27 12.46 23.79
CA ASP A 552 8.25 12.71 25.22
C ASP A 552 7.19 11.87 25.96
N LEU A 553 7.51 11.48 27.19
CA LEU A 553 6.54 10.95 28.15
C LEU A 553 6.21 12.04 29.18
N ASP A 554 5.07 12.71 28.99
CA ASP A 554 4.63 13.84 29.81
C ASP A 554 3.51 13.46 30.77
N CYS A 555 3.75 13.64 32.08
CA CYS A 555 2.83 13.24 33.13
C CYS A 555 2.52 14.41 34.05
N ARG A 556 1.30 14.95 33.94
CA ARG A 556 0.88 16.17 34.65
C ARG A 556 -0.39 15.94 35.47
N ASP A 557 -0.42 16.54 36.65
CA ASP A 557 -1.61 16.61 37.51
C ASP A 557 -2.34 15.27 37.79
N ASN A 558 -1.63 14.13 37.69
CA ASN A 558 -2.20 12.84 38.07
C ASN A 558 -2.23 12.71 39.60
N SER A 559 -3.20 11.98 40.14
CA SER A 559 -3.38 11.83 41.59
C SER A 559 -2.21 11.16 42.32
N GLY A 560 -1.33 10.49 41.59
CA GLY A 560 -0.08 9.93 42.09
C GLY A 560 0.95 9.79 40.97
N ARG A 561 2.22 9.67 41.36
CA ARG A 561 3.36 9.49 40.44
C ARG A 561 3.13 8.26 39.56
N PRO A 562 3.11 8.32 38.22
CA PRO A 562 2.91 7.14 37.38
C PRO A 562 3.89 5.99 37.66
N THR A 563 3.51 4.76 37.34
CA THR A 563 4.41 3.61 37.34
C THR A 563 4.89 3.38 35.92
N VAL A 564 6.16 3.64 35.64
CA VAL A 564 6.78 3.32 34.35
C VAL A 564 7.62 2.06 34.55
N GLY A 565 7.23 0.97 33.89
CA GLY A 565 7.89 -0.32 33.97
C GLY A 565 9.30 -0.29 33.36
N PRO A 566 10.18 -1.25 33.74
CA PRO A 566 11.52 -1.36 33.17
C PRO A 566 11.51 -1.73 31.68
N ASP A 567 10.38 -2.22 31.20
CA ASP A 567 10.07 -2.63 29.82
C ASP A 567 9.48 -1.49 28.97
N ALA A 568 9.40 -0.27 29.51
CA ALA A 568 8.97 0.91 28.76
C ALA A 568 10.19 1.76 28.33
N THR A 569 10.27 2.04 27.03
CA THR A 569 11.31 2.88 26.42
C THR A 569 10.73 4.24 26.04
N VAL A 570 11.52 5.31 26.24
CA VAL A 570 11.15 6.68 25.89
C VAL A 570 12.33 7.29 25.15
N GLY A 571 12.12 7.69 23.90
CA GLY A 571 13.14 8.30 23.04
C GLY A 571 13.41 9.77 23.40
N GLY A 572 12.38 10.50 23.80
CA GLY A 572 12.48 11.87 24.29
C GLY A 572 12.71 11.99 25.80
N ALA A 573 12.23 13.09 26.38
CA ALA A 573 12.32 13.35 27.81
C ALA A 573 11.14 12.73 28.57
N ARG A 574 11.41 12.33 29.81
CA ARG A 574 10.35 12.10 30.80
C ARG A 574 10.10 13.42 31.52
N LEU A 575 8.85 13.90 31.49
CA LEU A 575 8.46 15.22 32.00
C LEU A 575 7.47 15.09 33.17
N GLY A 576 7.41 16.16 33.98
CA GLY A 576 6.49 16.27 35.11
C GLY A 576 6.70 15.16 36.15
N GLN A 577 5.62 14.44 36.48
CA GLN A 577 5.65 13.34 37.45
C GLN A 577 6.38 12.09 36.94
N CYS A 578 6.68 12.01 35.64
CA CYS A 578 7.39 10.89 35.02
C CYS A 578 8.91 11.07 34.98
N ALA A 579 9.42 12.29 35.18
CA ALA A 579 10.82 12.54 35.54
C ALA A 579 11.13 11.91 36.91
#